data_AF-A2SN62-F1
#
_entry.id   AF-A2SN62-F1
#
_cell.length_a   1.000
_cell.length_b   1.000
_cell.length_c   1.000
_cell.angle_alpha   90.00
_cell.angle_beta   90.00
_cell.angle_gamma   90.00
#
_symmetry.space_group_name_H-M   'P 1'
#
loop_
_entity.id
_entity.type
_entity.pdbx_description
1 polymer ?
#
loop_
_entity_poly.entity_id
_entity_poly.type
_entity_poly.pdbx_seq_one_letter_code
_entity_poly.pdbx_strand_id
1 'polypeptide(L)' 'MPLQSQLPVKAMACGNCGHGLFRVFSYETDFVMKLVTQCEKCDSTSVIEPVPATLRIEFGEGSDGRLCRMDPKTP' A
#
# COMPACT_ATOMS: atom_id res chain seq x y z
N MET A 1 17.71 21.73 -7.66
CA MET A 1 18.24 20.68 -6.77
C MET A 1 17.26 19.52 -6.81
N PRO A 2 17.56 18.33 -7.37
CA PRO A 2 16.63 17.23 -7.25
C PRO A 2 16.78 16.60 -5.87
N LEU A 3 15.70 16.64 -5.08
CA LEU A 3 15.52 15.77 -3.92
C LEU A 3 15.43 14.32 -4.45
N GLN A 4 16.56 13.62 -4.50
CA GLN A 4 16.58 12.17 -4.63
C GLN A 4 16.82 11.57 -3.24
N SER A 5 15.77 11.51 -2.42
CA SER A 5 15.73 10.54 -1.34
C SER A 5 15.52 9.17 -1.97
N GLN A 6 16.60 8.54 -2.44
CA GLN A 6 16.58 7.14 -2.85
C GLN A 6 16.34 6.31 -1.59
N LEU A 7 15.08 6.01 -1.31
CA LEU A 7 14.73 4.92 -0.39
C LEU A 7 15.55 3.68 -0.83
N PRO A 8 16.10 2.89 0.10
CA PRO A 8 16.87 1.70 -0.26
C PRO A 8 15.93 0.69 -0.93
N VAL A 9 15.88 0.71 -2.27
CA VAL A 9 15.09 -0.24 -3.06
C VAL A 9 15.85 -1.56 -3.10
N LYS A 10 15.23 -2.61 -2.55
CA LYS A 10 15.77 -3.97 -2.65
C LYS A 10 15.15 -4.69 -3.84
N ALA A 11 15.99 -5.34 -4.65
CA ALA A 11 15.51 -6.19 -5.73
C ALA A 11 14.73 -7.40 -5.16
N MET A 12 13.63 -7.75 -5.81
CA MET A 12 12.80 -8.90 -5.44
C MET A 12 13.16 -10.10 -6.31
N ALA A 13 13.03 -11.31 -5.76
CA ALA A 13 13.28 -12.56 -6.46
C ALA A 13 12.18 -13.58 -6.15
N CYS A 14 11.97 -14.52 -7.07
CA CYS A 14 10.97 -15.56 -6.92
C CYS A 14 11.37 -16.47 -5.76
N GLY A 15 10.50 -16.60 -4.75
CA GLY A 15 10.77 -17.44 -3.58
C GLY A 15 10.96 -18.93 -3.91
N ASN A 16 10.46 -19.38 -5.07
CA ASN A 16 10.60 -20.76 -5.52
C ASN A 16 11.89 -21.02 -6.31
N CYS A 17 12.31 -20.12 -7.21
CA CYS A 17 13.42 -20.40 -8.15
C CYS A 17 14.53 -19.32 -8.21
N GLY A 18 14.42 -18.25 -7.42
CA GLY A 18 15.39 -17.15 -7.35
C GLY A 18 15.40 -16.22 -8.56
N HIS A 19 14.53 -16.41 -9.56
CA HIS A 19 14.47 -15.57 -10.75
C HIS A 19 13.87 -14.19 -10.45
N GLY A 20 14.38 -13.13 -11.11
CA GLY A 20 14.05 -11.74 -10.79
C GLY A 20 13.04 -11.06 -11.73
N LEU A 21 12.62 -11.71 -12.82
CA LEU A 21 11.65 -11.16 -13.76
C LEU A 21 10.26 -11.74 -13.55
N PHE A 22 9.26 -10.86 -13.61
CA PHE A 22 7.87 -11.18 -13.34
C PHE A 22 6.95 -10.47 -14.33
N ARG A 23 5.91 -11.18 -14.78
CA ARG A 23 4.72 -10.56 -15.37
C ARG A 23 3.81 -10.07 -14.27
N VAL A 24 3.22 -8.90 -14.46
CA VAL A 24 2.30 -8.29 -13.50
C VAL A 24 0.93 -8.16 -14.14
N PHE A 25 -0.09 -8.65 -13.44
CA PHE A 25 -1.49 -8.54 -13.81
C PHE A 25 -2.24 -7.80 -12.70
N SER A 26 -3.28 -7.05 -13.05
CA SER A 26 -4.16 -6.40 -12.08
C SER A 26 -5.59 -6.88 -12.27
N TYR A 27 -6.32 -7.02 -11.18
CA TYR A 27 -7.76 -7.21 -11.22
C TYR A 27 -8.41 -6.50 -10.03
N GLU A 28 -9.64 -6.03 -10.22
CA GLU A 28 -10.42 -5.33 -9.21
C GLU A 28 -11.47 -6.27 -8.64
N THR A 29 -11.53 -6.37 -7.31
CA THR A 29 -12.60 -7.08 -6.58
C THR A 29 -13.05 -6.19 -5.44
N ASP A 30 -14.36 -5.93 -5.32
CA ASP A 30 -14.95 -5.30 -4.13
C ASP A 30 -14.19 -4.05 -3.66
N PHE A 31 -13.92 -3.11 -4.58
CA PHE A 31 -13.23 -1.83 -4.32
C PHE A 31 -11.75 -1.93 -3.92
N VAL A 32 -11.14 -3.12 -4.01
CA VAL A 32 -9.72 -3.35 -3.74
C VAL A 32 -9.02 -3.80 -5.03
N MET A 33 -7.99 -3.06 -5.42
CA MET A 33 -7.08 -3.45 -6.49
C MET A 33 -6.14 -4.54 -5.98
N LYS A 34 -6.08 -5.69 -6.66
CA LYS A 34 -5.10 -6.75 -6.40
C LYS A 34 -4.11 -6.84 -7.56
N LEU A 35 -2.86 -7.12 -7.25
CA LEU A 35 -1.83 -7.39 -8.25
C LEU A 35 -1.41 -8.85 -8.17
N VAL A 36 -1.34 -9.53 -9.31
CA VAL A 36 -0.75 -10.87 -9.43
C VAL A 36 0.60 -10.72 -10.08
N THR A 37 1.62 -11.30 -9.46
CA THR A 37 2.96 -11.43 -10.04
C THR A 37 3.17 -12.88 -10.45
N GLN A 38 3.63 -13.13 -11.67
CA GLN A 38 3.97 -14.46 -12.18
C GLN A 38 5.44 -14.50 -12.57
N CYS A 39 6.19 -15.44 -12.03
CA CYS A 39 7.59 -15.65 -12.39
C CYS A 39 7.73 -16.12 -13.84
N GLU A 40 8.55 -15.43 -14.64
CA GLU A 40 8.74 -15.78 -16.06
C GLU A 40 9.51 -17.10 -16.28
N LYS A 41 10.12 -17.66 -15.24
CA LYS A 41 10.93 -18.89 -15.32
C LYS A 41 10.15 -20.15 -14.91
N CYS A 42 9.39 -20.09 -13.82
CA CYS A 42 8.76 -21.27 -13.24
C CYS A 42 7.24 -21.15 -13.08
N ASP A 43 6.65 -20.10 -13.64
CA ASP A 43 5.21 -19.79 -13.61
C ASP A 43 4.57 -19.69 -12.22
N SER A 44 5.39 -19.71 -11.16
CA SER A 44 4.93 -19.51 -9.79
C SER A 44 4.31 -18.12 -9.64
N THR A 45 3.12 -18.07 -9.06
CA THR A 45 2.34 -16.85 -8.87
C THR A 45 2.36 -16.38 -7.42
N SER A 46 2.23 -15.07 -7.21
CA SER A 46 2.05 -14.47 -5.89
C SER A 46 1.10 -13.28 -6.00
N VAL A 47 0.23 -13.11 -5.01
CA VAL A 47 -0.75 -12.03 -4.96
C VAL A 47 -0.26 -10.95 -4.01
N ILE A 48 -0.25 -9.70 -4.47
CA ILE A 48 -0.02 -8.51 -3.67
C ILE A 48 -1.38 -7.87 -3.42
N GLU A 49 -1.78 -7.87 -2.17
CA GLU A 49 -3.04 -7.26 -1.71
C GLU A 49 -2.70 -6.01 -0.87
N PRO A 50 -2.95 -4.80 -1.39
CA PRO A 50 -2.89 -3.59 -0.60
C PRO A 50 -3.95 -3.66 0.49
N VAL A 51 -3.52 -3.69 1.75
CA VAL A 51 -4.41 -3.55 2.90
C VAL A 51 -4.65 -2.07 3.18
N PRO A 52 -5.92 -1.61 3.31
CA PRO A 52 -6.20 -0.24 3.72
C PRO A 52 -5.55 0.09 5.06
N ALA A 53 -5.02 1.31 5.18
CA ALA A 53 -4.49 1.78 6.45
C ALA A 53 -5.62 1.84 7.50
N THR A 54 -5.38 1.25 8.67
CA THR A 54 -6.28 1.44 9.81
C THR A 54 -5.95 2.77 10.48
N LEU A 55 -6.92 3.69 10.51
CA LEU A 55 -6.82 4.95 11.23
C LEU A 55 -7.49 4.79 12.60
N ARG A 56 -6.78 5.14 13.67
CA ARG A 56 -7.32 5.17 15.04
C ARG A 56 -7.26 6.59 15.57
N ILE A 57 -8.37 7.05 16.12
CA ILE A 57 -8.50 8.35 16.76
C ILE A 57 -8.88 8.10 18.21
N GLU A 58 -8.10 8.64 19.12
CA GLU A 58 -8.41 8.67 20.54
C GLU A 58 -8.76 10.09 20.93
N PHE A 59 -9.83 10.23 21.71
CA PHE A 59 -10.27 11.51 22.25
C PHE A 59 -9.89 11.58 23.72
N GLY A 60 -9.36 12.72 24.14
CA GLY A 60 -9.01 12.97 25.54
C GLY A 60 -10.23 13.12 26.44
N GLU A 61 -9.99 13.10 27.75
CA GLU A 61 -11.01 13.36 28.78
C GLU A 61 -11.67 14.73 28.57
N GLY A 62 -13.01 14.78 28.62
CA GLY A 62 -13.78 16.00 28.37
C GLY A 62 -14.07 16.31 26.88
N SER A 63 -13.62 15.46 25.95
CA SER A 63 -13.97 15.58 24.53
C SER A 63 -15.41 15.11 24.24
N ASP A 64 -16.05 15.73 23.25
CA ASP A 64 -17.36 15.31 22.73
C ASP A 64 -17.27 14.20 21.67
N GLY A 65 -16.05 13.74 21.35
CA GLY A 65 -15.80 12.61 20.46
C GLY A 65 -16.02 12.93 18.97
N ARG A 66 -16.04 14.21 18.59
CA ARG A 66 -16.34 14.64 17.21
C ARG A 66 -15.15 15.30 16.54
N LEU A 67 -14.87 14.88 15.31
CA LEU A 67 -14.01 15.63 14.40
C LEU A 67 -14.86 16.69 13.70
N CYS A 68 -14.74 17.93 14.15
CA CYS A 68 -15.40 19.06 13.52
C CYS A 68 -14.46 19.73 12.51
N ARG A 69 -15.00 20.21 11.39
CA ARG A 69 -14.26 21.08 10.47
C ARG A 69 -14.03 22.42 11.16
N MET A 70 -12.77 22.85 11.29
CA MET A 70 -12.49 24.26 11.61
C MET A 70 -12.87 25.10 10.38
N ASP A 71 -13.90 25.91 10.49
CA ASP A 71 -14.09 26.99 9.53
C ASP A 71 -13.00 28.04 9.78
N PRO A 72 -12.21 28.44 8.75
CA PRO A 72 -11.07 29.36 8.91
C PRO A 72 -11.49 30.81 9.22
N LYS A 73 -12.77 31.05 9.53
CA LYS A 73 -13.34 32.37 9.83
C LYS A 73 -14.27 32.30 11.04
N THR A 74 -13.71 32.03 12.21
CA THR A 74 -14.34 32.44 13.46
C THR A 74 -13.22 32.91 14.41
N PRO A 75 -13.31 34.13 14.97
CA PRO A 75 -12.25 34.79 15.74
C PRO A 75 -11.89 34.09 17.05
#